data_AF-A0A432QUU5-F1
#
_entry.id   AF-A0A432QUU5-F1
#
_cell.length_a   1.000
_cell.length_b   1.000
_cell.length_c   1.000
_cell.angle_alpha   90.00
_cell.angle_beta   90.00
_cell.angle_gamma   90.00
#
_symmetry.space_group_name_H-M   'P 1'
#
loop_
_entity.id
_entity.type
_entity.pdbx_description
1 polymer ?
#
loop_
_entity_poly.entity_id
_entity_poly.type
_entity_poly.pdbx_seq_one_letter_code
_entity_poly.pdbx_strand_id
1 'polypeptide(L)'
;MTEFISIEDFEDSPVSVDEKAIERGNLYAERVLSKLGIPSSQFSQLKDNPHLKELARTYALYVTVIDYYTGDGNESEYNEKVKAYKELLKNIESSITLESLGITTGGTSVGFASFPIRRG
;
A
#
# COMPACT_ATOMS: atom_id res chain seq x y z
N MET A 1 -13.06 6.09 -6.86
CA MET A 1 -11.81 6.06 -6.09
C MET A 1 -12.16 5.54 -4.72
N THR A 2 -11.39 4.57 -4.25
CA THR A 2 -11.62 3.84 -3.01
C THR A 2 -10.90 4.58 -1.89
N GLU A 3 -11.62 4.86 -0.81
CA GLU A 3 -11.06 5.49 0.38
C GLU A 3 -10.43 4.42 1.27
N PHE A 4 -9.10 4.32 1.23
CA PHE A 4 -8.31 3.46 2.14
C PHE A 4 -7.96 4.23 3.42
N ILE A 5 -7.65 5.51 3.28
CA ILE A 5 -7.34 6.44 4.35
C ILE A 5 -8.22 7.68 4.27
N SER A 6 -8.49 8.25 5.44
CA SER A 6 -9.25 9.47 5.67
C SER A 6 -8.42 10.46 6.50
N ILE A 7 -8.91 11.68 6.71
CA ILE A 7 -8.18 12.68 7.51
C ILE A 7 -8.07 12.27 8.98
N GLU A 8 -9.03 11.47 9.46
CA GLU A 8 -9.07 10.91 10.82
C GLU A 8 -7.85 10.01 11.10
N ASP A 9 -7.33 9.32 10.08
CA ASP A 9 -6.13 8.46 10.19
C ASP A 9 -4.83 9.24 10.47
N PHE A 10 -4.90 10.58 10.45
CA PHE A 10 -3.79 11.50 10.67
C PHE A 10 -3.97 12.43 11.86
N GLU A 11 -5.03 12.31 12.67
CA GLU A 11 -5.23 13.18 13.84
C GLU A 11 -4.07 13.09 14.85
N ASP A 12 -3.45 11.92 15.00
CA ASP A 12 -2.27 11.70 15.85
C ASP A 12 -0.93 11.96 15.14
N SER A 13 -0.95 12.39 13.88
CA SER A 13 0.28 12.57 13.09
C SER A 13 0.97 13.89 13.44
N PRO A 14 2.30 13.90 13.64
CA PRO A 14 3.07 15.14 13.80
C PRO A 14 3.16 15.98 12.51
N VAL A 15 2.66 15.46 11.39
CA VAL A 15 2.70 16.09 10.06
C VAL A 15 1.25 16.39 9.63
N SER A 16 0.97 17.66 9.31
CA SER A 16 -0.33 18.11 8.80
C SER A 16 -0.52 17.66 7.36
N VAL A 17 -1.38 16.67 7.14
CA VAL A 17 -1.66 16.10 5.82
C VAL A 17 -2.94 16.73 5.25
N ASP A 18 -2.83 17.39 4.10
CA ASP A 18 -4.00 17.96 3.40
C ASP A 18 -4.81 16.89 2.65
N GLU A 19 -6.07 17.20 2.34
CA GLU A 19 -6.97 16.34 1.55
C GLU A 19 -6.35 15.91 0.21
N LYS A 20 -5.57 16.79 -0.43
CA LYS A 20 -4.86 16.46 -1.68
C LYS A 20 -3.80 15.37 -1.51
N ALA A 21 -3.12 15.34 -0.36
CA ALA A 21 -2.12 14.32 -0.07
C ALA A 21 -2.80 12.97 0.26
N ILE A 22 -3.94 13.01 0.95
CA ILE A 22 -4.81 11.84 1.20
C ILE A 22 -5.31 11.26 -0.14
N GLU A 23 -5.80 12.11 -1.04
CA GLU A 23 -6.24 11.70 -2.37
C GLU A 23 -5.10 11.02 -3.15
N ARG A 24 -3.92 11.63 -3.14
CA ARG A 24 -2.72 11.03 -3.77
C ARG A 24 -2.34 9.68 -3.14
N GLY A 25 -2.45 9.54 -1.81
CA GLY A 25 -2.21 8.28 -1.09
C GLY A 25 -3.17 7.16 -1.47
N ASN A 26 -4.48 7.46 -1.47
CA ASN A 26 -5.52 6.53 -1.88
C ASN A 26 -5.33 6.09 -3.35
N LEU A 27 -5.01 7.02 -4.25
CA LEU A 27 -4.75 6.73 -5.66
C LEU A 27 -3.47 5.89 -5.85
N TYR A 28 -2.46 6.09 -4.99
CA TYR A 28 -1.26 5.27 -4.98
C TYR A 28 -1.55 3.81 -4.62
N ALA A 29 -2.38 3.57 -3.59
CA ALA A 29 -2.81 2.22 -3.23
C ALA A 29 -3.56 1.52 -4.38
N GLU A 30 -4.49 2.23 -5.05
CA GLU A 30 -5.17 1.68 -6.25
C GLU A 30 -4.19 1.34 -7.39
N ARG A 31 -3.14 2.13 -7.59
CA ARG A 31 -2.10 1.85 -8.59
C ARG A 31 -1.30 0.60 -8.23
N VAL A 32 -0.96 0.40 -6.95
CA VAL A 32 -0.26 -0.81 -6.50
C VAL A 32 -1.15 -2.04 -6.71
N LEU A 33 -2.43 -1.97 -6.33
CA LEU A 33 -3.40 -3.03 -6.60
C LEU A 33 -3.55 -3.34 -8.09
N SER A 34 -3.62 -2.30 -8.93
CA SER A 34 -3.69 -2.45 -10.38
C SER A 34 -2.42 -3.12 -10.95
N LYS A 35 -1.23 -2.76 -10.44
CA LYS A 35 0.04 -3.41 -10.81
C LYS A 35 0.08 -4.88 -10.43
N LEU A 36 -0.56 -5.25 -9.32
CA LEU A 36 -0.71 -6.63 -8.87
C LEU A 36 -1.76 -7.42 -9.67
N GLY A 37 -2.44 -6.78 -10.63
CA GLY A 37 -3.46 -7.41 -11.47
C GLY A 37 -4.83 -7.52 -10.83
N ILE A 38 -5.08 -6.78 -9.74
CA ILE A 38 -6.37 -6.79 -9.05
C ILE A 38 -7.34 -5.85 -9.80
N PRO A 39 -8.53 -6.33 -10.18
CA PRO A 39 -9.51 -5.49 -10.86
C PRO A 39 -10.09 -4.45 -9.88
N SER A 40 -10.39 -3.25 -10.39
CA SER A 40 -10.93 -2.14 -9.59
C SER A 40 -12.25 -2.47 -8.90
N SER A 41 -13.00 -3.45 -9.40
CA SER A 41 -14.21 -3.97 -8.75
C SER A 41 -13.96 -4.62 -7.39
N GLN A 42 -12.73 -5.05 -7.09
CA GLN A 42 -12.34 -5.67 -5.83
C GLN A 42 -11.70 -4.69 -4.84
N PHE A 43 -11.43 -3.44 -5.23
CA PHE A 43 -10.74 -2.48 -4.35
C PHE A 43 -11.55 -2.19 -3.08
N SER A 44 -12.87 -2.05 -3.20
CA SER A 44 -13.77 -1.81 -2.06
C SER A 44 -13.75 -2.95 -1.04
N GLN A 45 -13.42 -4.17 -1.45
CA GLN A 45 -13.31 -5.34 -0.56
C GLN A 45 -11.99 -5.34 0.21
N LEU A 46 -10.98 -4.66 -0.31
CA LEU A 46 -9.64 -4.57 0.26
C LEU A 46 -9.44 -3.27 1.06
N LYS A 47 -10.45 -2.39 1.11
CA LYS A 47 -10.37 -1.09 1.81
C LYS A 47 -9.96 -1.21 3.28
N ASP A 48 -10.36 -2.30 3.93
CA ASP A 48 -10.12 -2.56 5.34
C ASP A 48 -8.80 -3.30 5.60
N ASN A 49 -8.02 -3.58 4.54
CA ASN A 49 -6.74 -4.27 4.68
C ASN A 49 -5.70 -3.33 5.33
N PRO A 50 -5.09 -3.73 6.46
CA PRO A 50 -4.16 -2.88 7.20
C PRO A 50 -2.92 -2.50 6.38
N HIS A 51 -2.43 -3.38 5.50
CA HIS A 51 -1.26 -3.11 4.67
C HIS A 51 -1.53 -2.02 3.61
N LEU A 52 -2.73 -1.99 3.05
CA LEU A 52 -3.13 -0.97 2.08
C LEU A 52 -3.36 0.38 2.74
N LYS A 53 -3.95 0.39 3.95
CA LYS A 53 -4.07 1.59 4.76
C LYS A 53 -2.70 2.17 5.09
N GLU A 54 -1.77 1.33 5.55
CA GLU A 54 -0.41 1.74 5.89
C GLU A 54 0.35 2.27 4.67
N LEU A 55 0.20 1.63 3.50
CA LEU A 55 0.79 2.11 2.25
C LEU A 55 0.25 3.49 1.85
N ALA A 56 -1.07 3.66 1.83
CA ALA A 56 -1.68 4.93 1.49
C ALA A 56 -1.29 6.04 2.48
N ARG A 57 -1.26 5.71 3.79
CA ARG A 57 -0.85 6.62 4.87
C ARG A 57 0.59 7.08 4.71
N THR A 58 1.50 6.14 4.49
CA THR A 58 2.93 6.43 4.31
C THR A 58 3.15 7.27 3.06
N TYR A 59 2.42 7.00 1.97
CA TYR A 59 2.53 7.78 0.75
C TYR A 59 2.02 9.21 0.92
N ALA A 60 0.91 9.40 1.62
CA ALA A 60 0.39 10.73 1.92
C ALA A 60 1.41 11.55 2.73
N LEU A 61 2.00 10.96 3.77
CA LEU A 61 3.08 11.59 4.55
C LEU A 61 4.30 11.93 3.69
N TYR A 62 4.72 11.01 2.83
CA TYR A 62 5.83 11.23 1.91
C TYR A 62 5.59 12.43 0.99
N VAL A 63 4.39 12.54 0.40
CA VAL A 63 4.01 13.67 -0.45
C VAL A 63 4.01 14.97 0.34
N THR A 64 3.43 14.97 1.54
CA THR A 64 3.40 16.18 2.39
C THR A 64 4.80 16.63 2.78
N VAL A 65 5.68 15.69 3.13
CA VAL A 65 7.08 15.99 3.45
C VAL A 65 7.79 16.54 2.23
N ILE A 66 7.58 15.96 1.03
CA ILE A 66 8.13 16.54 -0.19
C ILE A 66 7.63 17.96 -0.39
N ASP A 67 6.31 18.17 -0.40
CA ASP A 67 5.71 19.47 -0.69
C ASP A 67 6.15 20.53 0.32
N TYR A 68 6.31 20.18 1.61
CA TYR A 68 6.82 21.07 2.65
C TYR A 68 8.28 21.49 2.40
N TYR A 69 9.18 20.53 2.17
CA TYR A 69 10.61 20.82 2.07
C TYR A 69 11.05 21.34 0.69
N THR A 70 10.25 21.13 -0.36
CA THR A 70 10.54 21.70 -1.69
C THR A 70 10.52 23.24 -1.67
N GLY A 71 9.91 23.85 -0.64
CA GLY A 71 9.88 25.31 -0.45
C GLY A 71 10.99 25.89 0.45
N ASP A 72 11.67 25.07 1.26
CA ASP A 72 12.43 25.58 2.44
C ASP A 72 13.95 25.66 2.23
N GLY A 73 14.47 25.21 1.08
CA GLY A 73 15.89 25.36 0.71
C GLY A 73 16.90 24.56 1.56
N ASN A 74 16.44 23.79 2.55
CA ASN A 74 17.25 22.90 3.38
C ASN A 74 17.39 21.51 2.72
N GLU A 75 18.27 21.40 1.71
CA GLU A 75 18.47 20.17 0.92
C GLU A 75 18.96 18.96 1.73
N SER A 76 19.65 19.16 2.86
CA SER A 76 20.30 18.06 3.58
C SER A 76 19.33 17.23 4.42
N GLU A 77 18.50 17.86 5.27
CA GLU A 77 17.46 17.16 6.03
C GLU A 77 16.32 16.65 5.12
N TYR A 78 16.04 17.38 4.05
CA TYR A 78 15.12 16.99 3.00
C TYR A 78 15.48 15.62 2.42
N ASN A 79 16.74 15.44 2.02
CA ASN A 79 17.19 14.21 1.39
C ASN A 79 17.11 13.00 2.34
N GLU A 80 17.40 13.16 3.62
CA GLU A 80 17.36 12.05 4.57
C GLU A 80 15.93 11.60 4.89
N LYS A 81 15.00 12.53 5.18
CA LYS A 81 13.61 12.20 5.48
C LYS A 81 12.89 11.62 4.26
N VAL A 82 13.05 12.25 3.09
CA VAL A 82 12.46 11.75 1.83
C VAL A 82 13.02 10.37 1.49
N LYS A 83 14.31 10.13 1.69
CA LYS A 83 14.93 8.81 1.48
C LYS A 83 14.38 7.76 2.44
N ALA A 84 14.24 8.09 3.72
CA ALA A 84 13.67 7.19 4.72
C ALA A 84 12.22 6.79 4.37
N TYR A 85 11.36 7.76 4.03
CA TYR A 85 9.99 7.48 3.60
C TYR A 85 9.94 6.66 2.30
N LYS A 86 10.85 6.92 1.36
CA LYS A 86 10.95 6.16 0.12
C LYS A 86 11.37 4.70 0.36
N GLU A 87 12.31 4.47 1.27
CA GLU A 87 12.69 3.10 1.68
C GLU A 87 11.54 2.39 2.39
N LEU A 88 10.84 3.10 3.28
CA LEU A 88 9.66 2.58 3.99
C LEU A 88 8.55 2.20 3.01
N LEU A 89 8.24 3.06 2.04
CA LEU A 89 7.29 2.77 0.95
C LEU A 89 7.70 1.52 0.17
N LYS A 90 8.98 1.41 -0.22
CA LYS A 90 9.47 0.25 -0.97
C LYS A 90 9.36 -1.04 -0.16
N ASN A 91 9.61 -0.97 1.15
CA ASN A 91 9.48 -2.12 2.05
C ASN A 91 8.01 -2.54 2.21
N ILE A 92 7.10 -1.59 2.38
CA ILE A 92 5.66 -1.86 2.45
C ILE A 92 5.18 -2.45 1.11
N GLU A 93 5.55 -1.86 -0.03
CA GLU A 93 5.21 -2.38 -1.35
C GLU A 93 5.73 -3.80 -1.57
N SER A 94 6.97 -4.09 -1.14
CA SER A 94 7.55 -5.42 -1.27
C SER A 94 6.89 -6.44 -0.33
N SER A 95 6.34 -5.97 0.80
CA SER A 95 5.58 -6.79 1.74
C SER A 95 4.16 -7.05 1.25
N ILE A 96 3.61 -6.15 0.41
CA ILE A 96 2.29 -6.33 -0.21
C ILE A 96 2.41 -7.32 -1.38
N THR A 97 2.20 -8.58 -1.04
CA THR A 97 2.01 -9.67 -2.00
C THR A 97 0.52 -10.03 -2.09
N LEU A 98 0.12 -10.74 -3.16
CA LEU A 98 -1.24 -11.26 -3.28
C LEU A 98 -1.66 -12.09 -2.05
N GLU A 99 -0.73 -12.85 -1.47
CA GLU A 99 -0.94 -13.61 -0.22
C GLU A 99 -1.21 -12.70 0.98
N SER A 100 -0.45 -11.61 1.15
CA SER A 100 -0.65 -10.62 2.23
C SER A 100 -1.99 -9.88 2.11
N LEU A 101 -2.54 -9.81 0.89
CA LEU A 101 -3.84 -9.23 0.63
C LEU A 101 -4.98 -10.23 0.87
N GLY A 102 -4.67 -11.46 1.30
CA GLY A 102 -5.64 -12.55 1.41
C GLY A 102 -6.16 -13.03 0.05
N ILE A 103 -5.55 -12.59 -1.04
CA ILE A 103 -5.88 -12.96 -2.41
C ILE A 103 -5.01 -14.16 -2.75
N THR A 104 -5.45 -15.34 -2.35
CA THR A 104 -4.89 -16.56 -2.93
C THR A 104 -5.27 -16.55 -4.40
N THR A 105 -4.35 -16.20 -5.31
CA THR A 105 -4.51 -16.63 -6.70
C THR A 105 -4.64 -18.13 -6.63
N GLY A 106 -5.86 -18.63 -6.89
CA GLY A 106 -6.14 -20.04 -7.14
C GLY A 106 -5.40 -20.46 -8.40
N GLY A 107 -4.07 -20.54 -8.30
CA GLY A 107 -3.20 -21.20 -9.25
C GLY A 107 -3.39 -22.68 -9.08
N THR A 108 -4.46 -23.20 -9.69
CA THR A 108 -4.70 -24.62 -9.92
C THR A 108 -4.84 -25.45 -8.64
N SER A 109 -6.09 -25.72 -8.25
CA SER A 109 -6.41 -27.05 -7.71
C SER A 109 -6.01 -28.07 -8.78
N VAL A 110 -4.76 -28.54 -8.80
CA VAL A 110 -4.39 -29.73 -9.55
C VAL A 110 -5.14 -30.87 -8.87
N GLY A 111 -6.30 -31.20 -9.43
CA GLY A 111 -7.10 -32.33 -9.01
C GLY A 111 -6.28 -33.61 -9.05
N PHE A 112 -6.44 -34.40 -8.00
CA PHE A 112 -6.33 -35.85 -7.95
C PHE A 112 -5.21 -36.52 -8.79
N ALA A 113 -4.14 -36.89 -8.10
CA ALA A 113 -3.57 -38.22 -8.29
C ALA A 113 -3.59 -38.93 -6.92
N SER A 114 -4.73 -39.54 -6.61
CA SER A 114 -4.81 -40.55 -5.55
C SER A 114 -3.93 -41.72 -6.01
N PHE A 115 -2.73 -41.84 -5.45
CA PHE A 115 -1.90 -43.02 -5.68
C PHE A 115 -2.65 -44.24 -5.12
N PRO A 116 -2.90 -45.29 -5.91
CA PRO A 116 -3.48 -46.50 -5.37
C PRO A 116 -2.47 -47.11 -4.39
N ILE A 117 -2.90 -47.19 -3.13
CA ILE A 117 -2.16 -47.89 -2.08
C ILE A 117 -2.12 -49.37 -2.47
N ARG A 118 -0.94 -49.87 -2.88
CA ARG A 118 -0.66 -51.30 -2.83
C ARG A 118 -0.53 -51.71 -1.37
N ARG A 119 -1.46 -52.51 -0.88
CA ARG A 119 -1.27 -53.35 0.31
C ARG A 119 -1.88 -54.73 0.06
N GLY A 120 -1.03 -55.74 0.16
CA GLY A 120 -1.39 -57.15 0.38
C GLY A 120 -1.80 -57.89 -0.87
#